data_AF-A0A958C1I7-F1
#
_entry.id   AF-A0A958C1I7-F1
#
_cell.length_a   1.000
_cell.length_b   1.000
_cell.length_c   1.000
_cell.angle_alpha   90.00
_cell.angle_beta   90.00
_cell.angle_gamma   90.00
#
_symmetry.space_group_name_H-M   'P 1'
#
loop_
_entity.id
_entity.type
_entity.pdbx_description
1 polymer ?
#
loop_
_entity_poly.entity_id
_entity_poly.type
_entity_poly.pdbx_seq_one_letter_code
_entity_poly.pdbx_strand_id
1 'polypeptide(L)'
;RLQWLVDEPPTGDWTVFTHLLDPSDPGRTVLAGGDGRPGGGSLPTDRWQAGWRIIDEYQIRLPSDLAPGDYALEVGLYQPSGARLPDGETGLILNEVHVVPSQ
;
A
#
# COMPACT_ATOMS: atom_id res chain seq x y z
N ARG A 1 7.17 6.56 0.93
CA ARG A 1 6.36 7.79 0.98
C ARG A 1 5.46 7.83 -0.25
N LEU A 2 4.18 8.11 -0.05
CA LEU A 2 3.18 8.29 -1.10
C LEU A 2 2.74 9.76 -1.14
N GLN A 3 2.27 10.19 -2.31
CA GLN A 3 1.64 11.50 -2.50
C GLN A 3 0.29 11.29 -3.15
N TRP A 4 -0.77 11.62 -2.42
CA TRP A 4 -2.14 11.54 -2.91
C TRP A 4 -2.55 12.88 -3.50
N LEU A 5 -3.00 12.87 -4.74
CA LEU A 5 -3.71 13.98 -5.37
C LEU A 5 -5.19 13.62 -5.39
N VAL A 6 -6.02 14.43 -4.74
CA VAL A 6 -7.45 14.16 -4.61
C VAL A 6 -8.17 14.89 -5.73
N ASP A 7 -8.51 14.19 -6.81
CA ASP A 7 -9.26 14.78 -7.92
C ASP A 7 -10.74 14.96 -7.54
N GLU A 8 -11.32 13.95 -6.89
CA GLU A 8 -12.68 13.96 -6.34
C GLU A 8 -12.67 13.48 -4.89
N PRO A 9 -13.57 13.98 -4.01
CA PRO A 9 -13.67 13.50 -2.63
C PRO A 9 -13.96 11.99 -2.60
N PRO A 10 -13.19 11.19 -1.83
CA PRO A 10 -13.47 9.78 -1.64
C PRO A 10 -14.88 9.55 -1.10
N THR A 11 -15.54 8.49 -1.57
CA THR A 11 -16.92 8.16 -1.18
C THR A 11 -17.02 7.41 0.15
N GLY A 12 -15.89 7.20 0.83
CA GLY A 12 -15.85 6.54 2.12
C GLY A 12 -14.44 6.56 2.71
N ASP A 13 -14.34 5.97 3.89
CA ASP A 13 -13.09 5.88 4.64
C ASP A 13 -12.31 4.63 4.24
N TRP A 14 -11.53 4.80 3.18
CA TRP A 14 -10.66 3.82 2.56
C TRP A 14 -9.39 3.57 3.37
N THR A 15 -8.92 2.32 3.28
CA THR A 15 -7.68 1.84 3.92
C THR A 15 -6.61 1.69 2.85
N VAL A 16 -5.41 2.21 3.10
CA VAL A 16 -4.25 1.95 2.23
C VAL A 16 -3.60 0.66 2.67
N PHE A 17 -3.18 -0.15 1.70
CA PHE A 17 -2.29 -1.27 1.94
C PHE A 17 -0.96 -1.06 1.26
N THR A 18 0.09 -1.57 1.89
CA THR A 18 1.44 -1.63 1.34
C THR A 18 1.98 -3.03 1.58
N HIS A 19 2.17 -3.81 0.51
CA HIS A 19 2.48 -5.24 0.57
C HIS A 19 3.74 -5.54 -0.21
N LEU A 20 4.72 -6.16 0.45
CA LEU A 20 5.82 -6.84 -0.20
C LEU A 20 5.38 -8.27 -0.53
N LEU A 21 5.36 -8.61 -1.81
CA LEU A 21 4.81 -9.88 -2.30
C LEU A 21 5.88 -10.95 -2.45
N ASP A 22 5.50 -12.21 -2.22
CA ASP A 22 6.32 -13.37 -2.54
C ASP A 22 6.48 -13.53 -4.06
N PRO A 23 7.70 -13.48 -4.62
CA PRO A 23 7.92 -13.60 -6.05
C PRO A 23 7.63 -15.02 -6.59
N SER A 24 7.56 -16.02 -5.71
CA SER A 24 7.32 -17.42 -6.10
C SER A 24 5.84 -17.79 -6.17
N ASP A 25 4.96 -16.97 -5.60
CA ASP A 25 3.53 -17.26 -5.50
C ASP A 25 2.67 -16.32 -6.38
N PRO A 26 2.04 -16.83 -7.45
CA PRO A 26 1.08 -16.04 -8.24
C PRO A 26 -0.16 -15.63 -7.43
N GLY A 27 -0.42 -16.27 -6.28
CA GLY A 27 -1.49 -15.95 -5.33
C GLY A 27 -1.28 -14.67 -4.51
N ARG A 28 -0.20 -13.91 -4.75
CA ARG A 28 0.13 -12.64 -4.06
C ARG A 28 0.26 -12.81 -2.55
N THR A 29 0.92 -13.88 -2.09
CA THR A 29 1.28 -14.01 -0.68
C THR A 29 2.06 -12.79 -0.20
N VAL A 30 1.61 -12.19 0.89
CA VAL A 30 2.24 -11.00 1.49
C VAL A 30 3.31 -11.45 2.49
N LEU A 31 4.56 -11.10 2.23
CA LEU A 31 5.71 -11.42 3.09
C LEU A 31 5.92 -10.36 4.18
N ALA A 32 5.62 -9.11 3.87
CA ALA A 32 5.73 -7.98 4.79
C ALA A 32 4.80 -6.85 4.34
N GLY A 33 4.43 -5.96 5.26
CA GLY A 33 3.58 -4.85 4.91
C GLY A 33 2.66 -4.41 6.03
N GLY A 34 1.63 -3.68 5.64
CA GLY A 34 0.56 -3.31 6.55
C GLY A 34 -0.58 -2.60 5.85
N ASP A 35 -1.71 -2.63 6.54
CA ASP A 35 -2.96 -2.02 6.13
C ASP A 35 -3.33 -0.97 7.17
N GLY A 36 -3.72 0.22 6.72
CA GLY A 36 -4.12 1.28 7.63
C GLY A 36 -4.70 2.49 6.92
N ARG A 37 -5.50 3.24 7.65
CA ARG A 37 -5.91 4.58 7.23
C ARG A 37 -4.68 5.46 6.96
N PRO A 38 -4.75 6.37 5.99
CA PRO A 38 -3.69 7.33 5.73
C PRO A 38 -3.23 8.14 6.95
N GLY A 39 -1.99 8.62 6.90
CA GLY A 39 -1.39 9.44 7.95
C GLY A 39 -1.27 8.70 9.28
N GLY A 40 -1.03 7.38 9.25
CA GLY A 40 -0.96 6.55 10.45
C GLY A 40 -2.25 6.53 11.26
N GLY A 41 -3.41 6.65 10.59
CA GLY A 41 -4.72 6.70 11.25
C GLY A 41 -5.29 8.09 11.47
N SER A 42 -4.50 9.15 11.27
CA SER A 42 -4.91 10.53 11.57
C SER A 42 -5.61 11.25 10.41
N LEU A 43 -5.57 10.69 9.20
CA LEU A 43 -6.10 11.30 7.98
C LEU A 43 -7.15 10.40 7.31
N PRO A 44 -8.34 10.21 7.91
CA PRO A 44 -9.40 9.41 7.30
C PRO A 44 -9.82 10.00 5.95
N THR A 45 -10.00 9.15 4.95
CA THR A 45 -10.16 9.57 3.55
C THR A 45 -11.53 10.16 3.25
N ASP A 46 -12.53 9.86 4.07
CA ASP A 46 -13.87 10.46 4.01
C ASP A 46 -13.90 11.97 4.30
N ARG A 47 -12.79 12.53 4.81
CA ARG A 47 -12.63 13.98 5.05
C ARG A 47 -11.84 14.69 3.97
N TRP A 48 -11.29 13.95 3.00
CA TRP A 48 -10.47 14.54 1.96
C TRP A 48 -11.34 15.35 1.00
N GLN A 49 -10.79 16.44 0.48
CA GLN A 49 -11.49 17.31 -0.47
C GLN A 49 -10.75 17.38 -1.80
N ALA A 50 -11.49 17.62 -2.88
CA ALA A 50 -10.92 17.85 -4.19
C ALA A 50 -9.82 18.94 -4.15
N GLY A 51 -8.73 18.70 -4.87
CA GLY A 51 -7.54 19.55 -4.93
C GLY A 51 -6.56 19.38 -3.78
N TRP A 52 -6.88 18.60 -2.74
CA TRP A 52 -5.93 18.33 -1.65
C TRP A 52 -4.73 17.52 -2.13
N ARG A 53 -3.57 17.84 -1.56
CA ARG A 53 -2.32 17.10 -1.75
C ARG A 53 -1.85 16.59 -0.40
N ILE A 54 -1.82 15.28 -0.23
CA ILE A 54 -1.55 14.64 1.06
C ILE A 54 -0.27 13.82 0.92
N ILE A 55 0.65 14.05 1.85
CA ILE A 55 1.89 13.27 1.98
C ILE A 55 1.64 12.20 3.03
N ASP A 56 1.96 10.97 2.67
CA ASP A 56 1.69 9.81 3.51
C ASP A 56 2.90 8.88 3.59
N GLU A 57 3.18 8.37 4.79
CA GLU A 57 4.40 7.63 5.07
C GLU A 57 4.09 6.27 5.69
N TYR A 58 4.64 5.24 5.06
CA TYR A 58 4.48 3.85 5.45
C TYR A 58 5.86 3.25 5.71
N GLN A 59 5.97 2.53 6.82
CA GLN A 59 7.15 1.77 7.18
C GLN A 59 6.85 0.29 7.03
N ILE A 60 7.64 -0.40 6.20
CA ILE A 60 7.56 -1.84 6.03
C ILE A 60 8.74 -2.45 6.77
N ARG A 61 8.45 -3.21 7.82
CA ARG A 61 9.47 -3.98 8.54
C ARG A 61 9.66 -5.32 7.83
N LEU A 62 10.85 -5.53 7.28
CA LEU A 62 11.20 -6.79 6.63
C LEU A 62 11.47 -7.88 7.67
N PRO A 63 11.05 -9.12 7.43
CA PRO A 63 11.46 -10.27 8.24
C PRO A 63 12.98 -10.40 8.23
N SER A 64 13.57 -10.76 9.38
CA SER A 64 15.03 -10.92 9.48
C SER A 64 15.58 -12.10 8.68
N ASP A 65 14.72 -13.04 8.34
CA ASP A 65 14.99 -14.24 7.54
C ASP A 65 14.55 -14.09 6.08
N LEU A 66 14.14 -12.89 5.65
CA LEU A 66 13.81 -12.63 4.25
C LEU A 66 15.05 -12.85 3.38
N ALA A 67 14.92 -13.71 2.38
CA ALA A 67 16.01 -14.00 1.46
C ALA A 67 16.39 -12.74 0.64
N PRO A 68 17.68 -12.57 0.29
CA PRO A 68 18.06 -11.57 -0.70
C PRO A 68 17.41 -11.86 -2.05
N GLY A 69 17.00 -10.82 -2.77
CA GLY A 69 16.33 -10.97 -4.06
C GLY A 69 15.47 -9.78 -4.44
N ASP A 70 14.78 -9.91 -5.57
CA ASP A 70 13.84 -8.92 -6.08
C ASP A 70 12.41 -9.28 -5.67
N TYR A 71 11.72 -8.31 -5.11
CA TYR A 71 10.37 -8.45 -4.58
C TYR A 71 9.46 -7.36 -5.15
N ALA A 72 8.21 -7.68 -5.46
CA ALA A 72 7.26 -6.66 -5.87
C ALA A 72 6.68 -5.92 -4.66
N LEU A 73 6.67 -4.59 -4.71
CA LEU A 73 5.92 -3.77 -3.76
C LEU A 73 4.59 -3.34 -4.38
N GLU A 74 3.50 -3.90 -3.86
CA GLU A 74 2.12 -3.53 -4.19
C GLU A 74 1.61 -2.48 -3.21
N VAL A 75 0.97 -1.43 -3.74
CA VAL A 75 0.28 -0.42 -2.95
C VAL A 75 -1.09 -0.17 -3.55
N GLY A 76 -2.11 -0.08 -2.70
CA GLY A 76 -3.45 0.20 -3.17
C GLY A 76 -4.37 0.64 -2.04
N LEU A 77 -5.66 0.71 -2.38
CA LEU A 77 -6.72 1.14 -1.48
C LEU A 77 -7.79 0.06 -1.39
N TYR A 78 -8.31 -0.15 -0.19
CA TYR A 78 -9.55 -0.87 0.06
C TYR A 78 -10.68 0.10 0.37
N GLN A 79 -11.85 -0.15 -0.19
CA GLN A 79 -13.10 0.44 0.28
C GLN A 79 -13.53 -0.20 1.62
N PRO A 80 -14.47 0.40 2.38
CA PRO A 80 -14.99 -0.19 3.62
C PRO A 80 -15.65 -1.56 3.40
N SER A 81 -16.09 -1.86 2.17
CA SER A 81 -16.62 -3.16 1.76
C SER A 81 -15.55 -4.25 1.66
N GLY A 82 -14.26 -3.88 1.64
CA GLY A 82 -13.13 -4.76 1.38
C GLY A 82 -12.73 -4.86 -0.10
N ALA A 83 -13.47 -4.22 -1.01
CA ALA A 83 -13.11 -4.19 -2.43
C ALA A 83 -11.83 -3.36 -2.66
N ARG A 84 -10.92 -3.86 -3.51
CA ARG A 84 -9.73 -3.11 -3.94
C ARG A 84 -10.11 -2.06 -4.99
N LEU A 85 -9.36 -0.96 -5.06
CA LEU A 85 -9.50 0.06 -6.10
C LEU A 85 -8.33 -0.03 -7.10
N PRO A 86 -8.57 0.20 -8.41
CA PRO A 86 -9.81 0.72 -8.99
C PRO A 86 -10.83 -0.34 -9.44
N ASP A 87 -10.43 -1.59 -9.61
CA ASP A 87 -11.20 -2.62 -10.34
C ASP A 87 -11.77 -3.75 -9.46
N GLY A 88 -11.57 -3.69 -8.14
CA GLY A 88 -12.03 -4.69 -7.19
C GLY A 88 -10.99 -5.77 -6.86
N GLU A 89 -9.94 -5.93 -7.68
CA GLU A 89 -9.01 -7.06 -7.58
C GLU A 89 -7.56 -6.65 -7.36
N THR A 90 -7.16 -5.47 -7.82
CA THR A 90 -5.74 -5.13 -7.97
C THR A 90 -5.36 -3.89 -7.18
N GLY A 91 -4.16 -3.89 -6.62
CA GLY A 91 -3.44 -2.66 -6.30
C GLY A 91 -2.58 -2.20 -7.47
N LEU A 92 -1.87 -1.10 -7.28
CA LEU A 92 -0.82 -0.67 -8.19
C LEU A 92 0.52 -1.26 -7.73
N ILE A 93 1.22 -1.98 -8.61
CA ILE A 93 2.63 -2.32 -8.38
C ILE A 93 3.46 -1.05 -8.59
N LEU A 94 4.05 -0.54 -7.52
CA LEU A 94 4.83 0.71 -7.59
C LEU A 94 6.20 0.48 -8.21
N ASN A 95 6.87 -0.62 -7.84
CA ASN A 95 8.19 -1.02 -8.35
C ASN A 95 8.64 -2.38 -7.77
N GLU A 96 9.74 -2.90 -8.32
CA GLU A 96 10.56 -3.94 -7.70
C GLU A 96 11.46 -3.34 -6.59
N VAL A 97 11.62 -4.09 -5.51
CA VAL A 97 12.47 -3.80 -4.37
C VAL A 97 13.55 -4.86 -4.32
N HIS A 98 14.81 -4.43 -4.43
CA HIS A 98 15.96 -5.31 -4.28
C HIS A 98 16.40 -5.37 -2.81
N VAL A 99 16.29 -6.55 -2.21
CA VAL A 99 16.73 -6.83 -0.85
C VAL A 99 18.15 -7.39 -0.90
N VAL A 100 19.07 -6.74 -0.20
CA VAL A 100 20.48 -7.15 -0.08
C VAL A 100 20.75 -7.75 1.31
N PRO A 101 21.76 -8.64 1.45
CA PRO A 101 22.14 -9.19 2.75
C PRO A 101 22.51 -8.08 3.74
N SER A 102 22.16 -8.28 5.02
CA SER A 102 22.71 -7.46 6.10
C SER A 102 24.22 -7.69 6.22
N GLN A 103 25.00 -6.61 6.16
CA GLN A 103 26.46 -6.65 6.39
C GLN A 103 26.79 -6.92 7.85
#